data_AF-A0A0N5D373-F1
#
_entry.id   AF-A0A0N5D373-F1
#
_cell.length_a   1.000
_cell.length_b   1.000
_cell.length_c   1.000
_cell.angle_alpha   90.00
_cell.angle_beta   90.00
_cell.angle_gamma   90.00
#
_symmetry.space_group_name_H-M   'P 1'
#
loop_
_entity.id
_entity.type
_entity.pdbx_description
1 polymer ?
#
loop_
_entity_poly.entity_id
_entity_poly.type
_entity_poly.pdbx_seq_one_letter_code
_entity_poly.pdbx_strand_id
1 'polypeptide(L)'
;MGNQYHKPAVTNDDEIEPYTRQKGGSPYTRSGIPPPSTIRGDKVPHLKLEPMSLELHMADERARAAGLTPAEREWRKKWVLDQHLHPDEPIHVDAVHRQLNPIRVLYRTPMDRLYKHFLKPTFGVYYGSFIRAVVPKLVIGWFLIEVGYYYWKYESRGWETLRGNDLSYPSERFWADQELKERYPDLFKAGRPIQPENKFEPRSFTERSALLDLGPSSRPW
;
A
#
# COMPACT_ATOMS: atom_id res chain seq x y z
N MET A 1 -53.75 30.03 11.48
CA MET A 1 -53.56 31.43 11.04
C MET A 1 -52.54 31.40 9.90
N GLY A 2 -52.98 31.62 8.66
CA GLY A 2 -52.12 31.49 7.48
C GLY A 2 -51.23 32.71 7.31
N ASN A 3 -49.92 32.48 7.10
CA ASN A 3 -48.97 33.55 6.80
C ASN A 3 -49.30 34.13 5.41
N GLN A 4 -49.90 35.31 5.40
CA GLN A 4 -50.07 36.12 4.20
C GLN A 4 -48.70 36.67 3.81
N TYR A 5 -48.08 36.09 2.79
CA TYR A 5 -46.89 36.67 2.18
C TYR A 5 -47.28 38.00 1.53
N HIS A 6 -46.65 39.09 1.98
CA HIS A 6 -46.67 40.36 1.27
C HIS A 6 -46.08 40.12 -0.12
N LYS A 7 -46.91 40.20 -1.16
CA LYS A 7 -46.40 40.27 -2.54
C LYS A 7 -45.60 41.56 -2.68
N PRO A 8 -44.36 41.53 -3.20
CA PRO A 8 -43.65 42.76 -3.49
C PRO A 8 -44.45 43.57 -4.51
N ALA A 9 -44.52 44.89 -4.33
CA ALA A 9 -45.19 45.78 -5.25
C ALA A 9 -44.57 45.64 -6.64
N VAL A 10 -45.40 45.48 -7.67
CA VAL A 10 -44.97 45.49 -9.07
C VAL A 10 -44.45 46.89 -9.36
N THR A 11 -43.14 47.04 -9.33
CA THR A 11 -42.43 48.27 -9.69
C THR A 11 -42.25 48.22 -11.20
N ASN A 12 -42.69 49.26 -11.92
CA ASN A 12 -42.50 49.35 -13.35
C ASN A 12 -40.99 49.49 -13.63
N ASP A 13 -40.46 48.57 -14.44
CA ASP A 13 -39.02 48.38 -14.70
C ASP A 13 -38.31 49.59 -15.37
N ASP A 14 -39.09 50.60 -15.77
CA ASP A 14 -38.65 51.77 -16.53
C ASP A 14 -38.11 52.91 -15.63
N GLU A 15 -38.31 52.88 -14.31
CA GLU A 15 -37.88 53.93 -13.37
C GLU A 15 -36.54 53.63 -12.65
N ILE A 16 -35.93 52.46 -12.88
CA ILE A 16 -34.73 52.01 -12.15
C ILE A 16 -33.48 52.32 -12.96
N GLU A 17 -32.58 53.15 -12.43
CA GLU A 17 -31.29 53.47 -13.06
C GLU A 17 -30.50 52.17 -13.39
N PRO A 18 -29.85 52.08 -14.58
CA PRO A 18 -29.42 50.81 -15.17
C PRO A 18 -28.41 50.01 -14.34
N TYR A 19 -27.75 50.63 -13.37
CA TYR A 19 -26.73 50.01 -12.51
C TYR A 19 -27.25 49.51 -11.16
N THR A 20 -28.51 49.76 -10.80
CA THR A 20 -29.14 49.25 -9.55
C THR A 20 -30.09 48.07 -9.79
N ARG A 21 -30.34 47.70 -11.05
CA ARG A 21 -31.21 46.58 -11.43
C ARG A 21 -30.60 45.23 -10.97
N GLN A 22 -31.31 44.51 -10.10
CA GLN A 22 -30.95 43.14 -9.75
C GLN A 22 -31.04 42.26 -11.01
N LYS A 23 -30.00 41.46 -11.27
CA LYS A 23 -29.90 40.68 -12.52
C LYS A 23 -30.75 39.41 -12.53
N GLY A 24 -31.32 39.00 -11.40
CA GLY A 24 -32.14 37.79 -11.31
C GLY A 24 -33.19 37.84 -10.21
N GLY A 25 -34.04 36.81 -10.14
CA GLY A 25 -35.21 36.76 -9.26
C GLY A 25 -34.99 36.08 -7.90
N SER A 26 -33.75 35.83 -7.47
CA SER A 26 -33.47 35.22 -6.17
C SER A 26 -33.62 36.25 -5.04
N PRO A 27 -34.55 36.06 -4.08
CA PRO A 27 -34.77 37.01 -2.99
C PRO A 27 -33.65 36.97 -1.92
N TYR A 28 -32.78 35.97 -1.97
CA TYR A 28 -31.76 35.71 -0.94
C TYR A 28 -30.38 36.30 -1.28
N THR A 29 -30.19 36.84 -2.48
CA THR A 29 -28.89 37.31 -2.97
C THR A 29 -28.99 38.76 -3.40
N ARG A 30 -28.05 39.60 -2.95
CA ARG A 30 -28.01 41.04 -3.28
C ARG A 30 -27.98 41.33 -4.79
N SER A 31 -27.41 40.42 -5.59
CA SER A 31 -27.33 40.52 -7.05
C SER A 31 -28.55 39.93 -7.79
N GLY A 32 -29.45 39.24 -7.07
CA GLY A 32 -30.59 38.52 -7.64
C GLY A 32 -30.26 37.19 -8.33
N ILE A 33 -28.98 36.82 -8.47
CA ILE A 33 -28.56 35.57 -9.11
C ILE A 33 -28.69 34.42 -8.09
N PRO A 34 -29.31 33.27 -8.42
CA PRO A 34 -29.38 32.15 -7.49
C PRO A 34 -27.96 31.68 -7.10
N PRO A 35 -27.74 31.26 -5.84
CA PRO A 35 -26.46 30.70 -5.43
C PRO A 35 -26.11 29.47 -6.31
N PRO A 36 -24.82 29.21 -6.58
CA PRO A 36 -24.41 28.08 -7.40
C PRO A 36 -24.95 26.76 -6.80
N SER A 37 -25.44 25.86 -7.66
CA SER A 37 -26.01 24.60 -7.21
C SER A 37 -24.94 23.71 -6.57
N THR A 38 -25.20 23.24 -5.35
CA THR A 38 -24.33 22.28 -4.68
C THR A 38 -24.40 20.94 -5.38
N ILE A 39 -23.26 20.42 -5.84
CA ILE A 39 -23.15 19.07 -6.42
C ILE A 39 -23.47 18.06 -5.30
N ARG A 40 -24.43 17.16 -5.54
CA ARG A 40 -24.77 16.05 -4.62
C ARG A 40 -23.61 15.05 -4.55
N GLY A 41 -22.72 15.26 -3.58
CA GLY A 41 -21.85 14.23 -3.03
C GLY A 41 -22.00 14.27 -1.51
N ASP A 42 -22.04 13.12 -0.84
CA ASP A 42 -22.30 12.94 0.61
C ASP A 42 -21.29 13.60 1.56
N LYS A 43 -20.43 14.47 1.05
CA LYS A 43 -19.49 15.24 1.83
C LYS A 43 -19.75 16.68 1.49
N VAL A 44 -20.17 17.47 2.48
CA VAL A 44 -19.96 18.92 2.43
C VAL A 44 -18.48 19.06 2.08
N PRO A 45 -18.09 19.62 0.92
CA PRO A 45 -16.69 19.86 0.67
C PRO A 45 -16.24 20.72 1.84
N HIS A 46 -15.34 20.18 2.67
CA HIS A 46 -14.64 21.00 3.62
C HIS A 46 -14.14 22.16 2.78
N LEU A 47 -14.57 23.39 3.09
CA LEU A 47 -13.94 24.56 2.54
C LEU A 47 -12.45 24.28 2.68
N LYS A 48 -11.75 24.07 1.57
CA LYS A 48 -10.30 24.08 1.60
C LYS A 48 -10.01 25.44 2.17
N LEU A 49 -9.61 25.49 3.44
CA LEU A 49 -9.03 26.67 4.03
C LEU A 49 -7.75 26.86 3.25
N GLU A 50 -7.85 27.55 2.11
CA GLU A 50 -6.69 28.11 1.49
C GLU A 50 -6.05 28.97 2.57
N PRO A 51 -4.79 28.71 2.95
CA PRO A 51 -4.10 29.62 3.84
C PRO A 51 -4.25 31.00 3.20
N MET A 52 -4.74 31.97 3.96
CA MET A 52 -4.92 33.32 3.46
C MET A 52 -3.62 33.74 2.75
N SER A 53 -3.69 34.03 1.45
CA SER A 53 -2.50 34.34 0.66
C SER A 53 -1.71 35.43 1.38
N LEU A 54 -0.42 35.19 1.59
CA LEU A 54 0.47 36.13 2.28
C LEU A 54 0.49 37.50 1.60
N GLU A 55 0.14 37.52 0.31
CA GLU A 55 0.21 38.65 -0.60
C GLU A 55 -1.11 39.45 -0.67
N LEU A 56 -2.24 38.89 -0.22
CA LEU A 56 -3.55 39.57 -0.15
C LEU A 56 -3.85 40.48 -1.37
N HIS A 57 -4.34 41.71 -1.19
CA HIS A 57 -4.47 42.73 -2.26
C HIS A 57 -3.13 43.38 -2.65
N MET A 58 -2.03 43.08 -1.96
CA MET A 58 -0.69 43.58 -2.28
C MET A 58 -0.04 42.84 -3.45
N ALA A 59 -0.67 41.75 -3.94
CA ALA A 59 -0.36 41.15 -5.22
C ALA A 59 -0.45 42.21 -6.36
N ASP A 60 -1.37 43.16 -6.26
CA ASP A 60 -1.48 44.28 -7.19
C ASP A 60 -0.43 45.37 -6.93
N GLU A 61 0.38 45.67 -7.94
CA GLU A 61 1.47 46.65 -7.86
C GLU A 61 0.99 48.06 -7.53
N ARG A 62 -0.22 48.43 -7.95
CA ARG A 62 -0.84 49.73 -7.65
C ARG A 62 -1.20 49.88 -6.17
N ALA A 63 -1.76 48.83 -5.58
CA ALA A 63 -2.05 48.81 -4.14
C ALA A 63 -0.75 48.81 -3.32
N ARG A 64 0.31 48.16 -3.85
CA ARG A 64 1.64 48.18 -3.25
C ARG A 64 2.29 49.56 -3.24
N ALA A 65 2.11 50.34 -4.30
CA ALA A 65 2.60 51.72 -4.38
C ALA A 65 1.87 52.68 -3.41
N ALA A 66 0.60 52.40 -3.11
CA ALA A 66 -0.20 53.19 -2.16
C ALA A 66 0.13 52.88 -0.68
N GLY A 67 0.71 51.72 -0.39
CA GLY A 67 1.04 51.26 0.97
C GLY A 67 -0.18 50.79 1.78
N LEU A 68 0.06 50.23 2.97
CA LEU A 68 -1.02 49.77 3.86
C LEU A 68 -1.60 50.92 4.69
N THR A 69 -2.93 50.92 4.83
CA THR A 69 -3.63 51.77 5.79
C THR A 69 -3.23 51.41 7.24
N PRO A 70 -3.39 52.33 8.20
CA PRO A 70 -3.11 52.04 9.61
C PRO A 70 -3.90 50.83 10.14
N ALA A 71 -5.17 50.71 9.77
CA ALA A 71 -6.03 49.59 10.16
C ALA A 71 -5.51 48.25 9.61
N GLU A 72 -5.14 48.20 8.34
CA GLU A 72 -4.59 46.97 7.73
C GLU A 72 -3.25 46.58 8.34
N ARG A 73 -2.43 47.56 8.73
CA ARG A 73 -1.15 47.31 9.41
C ARG A 73 -1.35 46.66 10.79
N GLU A 74 -2.36 47.11 11.53
CA GLU A 74 -2.73 46.50 12.81
C GLU A 74 -3.22 45.06 12.64
N TRP A 75 -4.08 44.82 11.65
CA TRP A 75 -4.56 43.48 11.30
C TRP A 75 -3.41 42.56 10.86
N ARG A 76 -2.48 43.07 10.05
CA ARG A 76 -1.28 42.33 9.62
C ARG A 76 -0.41 41.94 10.81
N LYS A 77 -0.22 42.85 11.77
CA LYS A 77 0.55 42.59 12.99
C LYS A 77 -0.08 41.46 13.82
N LYS A 78 -1.41 41.47 13.99
CA LYS A 78 -2.14 40.40 14.67
C LYS A 78 -1.98 39.07 13.94
N TRP A 79 -2.20 39.06 12.63
CA TRP A 79 -2.08 37.84 11.82
C TRP A 79 -0.67 37.23 11.87
N VAL A 80 0.40 38.04 11.84
CA VAL A 80 1.77 37.54 11.98
C VAL A 80 1.99 36.90 13.34
N LEU A 81 1.49 37.52 14.41
CA LEU A 81 1.60 36.99 15.75
C LEU A 81 0.82 35.67 15.90
N ASP A 82 -0.33 35.53 15.24
CA ASP A 82 -1.12 34.30 15.23
C ASP A 82 -0.42 33.13 14.51
N GLN A 83 0.59 33.40 13.67
CA GLN A 83 1.41 32.34 13.07
C GLN A 83 2.46 31.77 14.03
N HIS A 84 2.69 32.38 15.20
CA HIS A 84 3.60 31.81 16.19
C HIS A 84 2.93 30.60 16.85
N LEU A 85 3.38 29.40 16.49
CA LEU A 85 2.95 28.18 17.15
C LEU A 85 3.40 28.18 18.62
N HIS A 86 2.64 27.46 19.44
CA HIS A 86 3.05 27.21 20.82
C HIS A 86 4.39 26.44 20.83
N PRO A 87 5.32 26.68 21.77
CA PRO A 87 6.60 25.97 21.83
C PRO A 87 6.45 24.44 21.93
N ASP A 88 5.32 23.96 22.45
CA ASP A 88 5.03 22.52 22.58
C ASP A 88 4.48 21.88 21.30
N GLU A 89 4.18 22.67 20.27
CA GLU A 89 3.72 22.17 18.98
C GLU A 89 4.90 21.95 18.02
N PRO A 90 4.91 20.86 17.23
CA PRO A 90 3.88 19.83 17.09
C PRO A 90 3.93 18.73 18.17
N ILE A 91 2.81 18.52 18.88
CA ILE A 91 2.65 17.43 19.86
C ILE A 91 2.56 16.10 19.11
N HIS A 92 3.65 15.33 19.12
CA HIS A 92 3.69 14.01 18.51
C HIS A 92 3.05 12.98 19.46
N VAL A 93 1.77 12.66 19.22
CA VAL A 93 1.07 11.60 19.96
C VAL A 93 1.36 10.25 19.32
N ASP A 94 2.31 9.51 19.90
CA ASP A 94 2.69 8.16 19.44
C ASP A 94 1.48 7.21 19.31
N ALA A 95 0.48 7.34 20.19
CA ALA A 95 -0.70 6.47 20.19
C ALA A 95 -1.64 6.67 18.99
N VAL A 96 -1.71 7.88 18.43
CA VAL A 96 -2.56 8.19 17.26
C VAL A 96 -1.91 7.67 15.98
N HIS A 97 -0.59 7.76 15.87
CA HIS A 97 0.15 7.39 14.66
C HIS A 97 0.68 5.94 14.67
N ARG A 98 0.68 5.27 15.84
CA ARG A 98 1.21 3.91 16.02
C ARG A 98 0.14 2.92 16.46
N GLN A 99 -0.97 2.86 15.73
CA GLN A 99 -1.89 1.74 15.81
C GLN A 99 -1.27 0.50 15.12
N LEU A 100 -0.36 -0.20 15.81
CA LEU A 100 0.25 -1.42 15.30
C LEU A 100 -0.30 -2.65 16.03
N ASN A 101 -0.59 -3.71 15.27
CA ASN A 101 -0.99 -5.02 15.82
C ASN A 101 0.02 -5.51 16.88
N PRO A 102 -0.41 -6.12 18.00
CA PRO A 102 0.48 -6.54 19.08
C PRO A 102 1.55 -7.53 18.62
N ILE A 103 1.21 -8.45 17.71
CA ILE A 103 2.17 -9.38 17.08
C ILE A 103 3.25 -8.61 16.33
N ARG A 104 2.87 -7.53 15.63
CA ARG A 104 3.80 -6.66 14.90
C ARG A 104 4.67 -5.84 15.82
N VAL A 105 4.16 -5.45 16.98
CA VAL A 105 4.98 -4.83 18.02
C VAL A 105 6.01 -5.86 18.48
N LEU A 106 5.58 -7.07 18.87
CA LEU A 106 6.43 -8.11 19.47
C LEU A 106 7.68 -8.41 18.64
N TYR A 107 7.55 -8.80 17.37
CA TYR A 107 8.71 -9.15 16.54
C TYR A 107 9.57 -7.92 16.13
N ARG A 108 9.01 -6.71 16.18
CA ARG A 108 9.72 -5.46 15.84
C ARG A 108 10.50 -4.89 17.04
N THR A 109 10.03 -5.14 18.26
CA THR A 109 10.62 -4.64 19.52
C THR A 109 12.14 -4.81 19.63
N PRO A 110 12.74 -5.99 19.35
CA PRO A 110 14.18 -6.16 19.53
C PRO A 110 14.99 -5.23 18.62
N MET A 111 14.60 -5.10 17.36
CA MET A 111 15.29 -4.20 16.42
C MET A 111 14.93 -2.72 16.64
N ASP A 112 13.75 -2.41 17.19
CA ASP A 112 13.42 -1.07 17.68
C ASP A 112 14.35 -0.64 18.81
N ARG A 113 14.59 -1.53 19.78
CA ARG A 113 15.48 -1.26 20.91
C ARG A 113 16.93 -1.10 20.43
N LEU A 114 17.40 -2.02 19.60
CA LEU A 114 18.76 -1.97 19.05
C LEU A 114 19.01 -0.70 18.22
N TYR A 115 18.01 -0.30 17.42
CA TYR A 115 18.10 0.94 16.63
C TYR A 115 18.19 2.19 17.51
N LYS A 116 17.31 2.31 18.51
CA LYS A 116 17.24 3.51 19.36
C LYS A 116 18.47 3.67 20.25
N HIS A 117 18.98 2.57 20.83
CA HIS A 117 20.05 2.64 21.82
C HIS A 117 21.46 2.52 21.24
N PHE A 118 21.64 1.85 20.11
CA PHE A 118 22.98 1.60 19.54
C PHE A 118 23.14 2.18 18.14
N LEU A 119 22.24 1.87 17.19
CA LEU A 119 22.48 2.26 15.80
C LEU A 119 22.35 3.76 15.55
N LYS A 120 21.30 4.38 16.11
CA LYS A 120 21.05 5.82 15.94
C LYS A 120 22.16 6.69 16.54
N PRO A 121 22.64 6.48 17.78
CA PRO A 121 23.71 7.31 18.33
C PRO A 121 25.07 7.09 17.65
N THR A 122 25.39 5.85 17.22
CA THR A 122 26.71 5.54 16.66
C THR A 122 26.83 5.86 15.17
N PHE A 123 25.81 5.52 14.37
CA PHE A 123 25.86 5.63 12.91
C PHE A 123 24.99 6.76 12.35
N GLY A 124 24.26 7.48 13.21
CA GLY A 124 23.29 8.48 12.80
C GLY A 124 22.01 7.88 12.20
N VAL A 125 21.11 8.77 11.77
CA VAL A 125 19.76 8.39 11.34
C VAL A 125 19.74 7.63 10.02
N TYR A 126 20.58 8.05 9.06
CA TYR A 126 20.59 7.48 7.71
C TYR A 126 21.05 6.02 7.72
N TYR A 127 22.29 5.77 8.15
CA TYR A 127 22.86 4.42 8.20
C TYR A 127 22.14 3.53 9.22
N GLY A 128 21.75 4.08 10.38
CA GLY A 128 20.99 3.31 11.37
C GLY A 128 19.66 2.80 10.80
N SER A 129 18.95 3.62 10.02
CA SER A 129 17.68 3.22 9.39
C SER A 129 17.89 2.16 8.32
N PHE A 130 18.97 2.26 7.54
CA PHE A 130 19.35 1.26 6.56
C PHE A 130 19.64 -0.10 7.21
N ILE A 131 20.51 -0.12 8.23
CA ILE A 131 20.90 -1.34 8.95
C ILE A 131 19.65 -2.03 9.55
N ARG A 132 18.79 -1.24 10.20
CA ARG A 132 17.52 -1.69 10.78
C ARG A 132 16.59 -2.35 9.75
N ALA A 133 16.60 -1.89 8.49
CA ALA A 133 15.73 -2.42 7.44
C ALA A 133 16.30 -3.68 6.75
N VAL A 134 17.64 -3.76 6.63
CA VAL A 134 18.32 -4.80 5.85
C VAL A 134 18.71 -6.01 6.71
N VAL A 135 19.31 -5.78 7.88
CA VAL A 135 19.85 -6.87 8.72
C VAL A 135 18.80 -7.92 9.08
N PRO A 136 17.58 -7.58 9.54
CA PRO A 136 16.59 -8.59 9.90
C PRO A 136 16.21 -9.48 8.71
N LYS A 137 16.16 -8.92 7.50
CA LYS A 137 15.83 -9.66 6.28
C LYS A 137 16.95 -10.63 5.91
N LEU A 138 18.21 -10.20 6.04
CA LEU A 138 19.36 -11.07 5.80
C LEU A 138 19.43 -12.21 6.80
N VAL A 139 19.18 -11.94 8.09
CA VAL A 139 19.16 -12.99 9.14
C VAL A 139 18.05 -14.00 8.88
N ILE A 140 16.84 -13.56 8.54
CA ILE A 140 15.73 -14.47 8.19
C ILE A 140 16.06 -15.26 6.92
N GLY A 141 16.59 -14.60 5.89
CA GLY A 141 16.98 -15.27 4.65
C GLY A 141 18.05 -16.33 4.87
N TRP A 142 19.09 -16.01 5.64
CA TRP A 142 20.13 -16.98 6.01
C TRP A 142 19.55 -18.15 6.81
N PHE A 143 18.72 -17.89 7.82
CA PHE A 143 18.08 -18.95 8.61
C PHE A 143 17.21 -19.88 7.74
N LEU A 144 16.43 -19.32 6.79
CA LEU A 144 15.63 -20.13 5.86
C LEU A 144 16.50 -20.97 4.93
N ILE A 145 17.65 -20.46 4.49
CA ILE A 145 18.60 -21.23 3.68
C ILE A 145 19.18 -22.38 4.49
N GLU A 146 19.61 -22.15 5.73
CA GLU A 146 20.15 -23.20 6.60
C GLU A 146 19.10 -24.26 6.91
N VAL A 147 17.86 -23.87 7.23
CA VAL A 147 16.76 -24.80 7.47
C VAL A 147 16.43 -25.59 6.20
N GLY A 148 16.35 -24.92 5.05
CA GLY A 148 16.12 -25.56 3.76
C GLY A 148 17.24 -26.54 3.38
N TYR A 149 18.50 -26.16 3.63
CA TYR A 149 19.66 -27.01 3.41
C TYR A 149 19.68 -28.20 4.35
N TYR A 150 19.43 -27.98 5.64
CA TYR A 150 19.34 -29.04 6.64
C TYR A 150 18.26 -30.05 6.26
N TYR A 151 17.07 -29.57 5.93
CA TYR A 151 15.96 -30.40 5.47
C TYR A 151 16.36 -31.16 4.20
N TRP A 152 16.92 -30.47 3.19
CA TRP A 152 17.35 -31.12 1.96
C TRP A 152 18.46 -32.17 2.17
N LYS A 153 19.38 -31.95 3.12
CA LYS A 153 20.54 -32.82 3.38
C LYS A 153 20.20 -34.05 4.21
N TYR A 154 19.41 -33.88 5.27
CA TYR A 154 19.19 -34.94 6.27
C TYR A 154 17.82 -35.62 6.15
N GLU A 155 16.85 -35.01 5.46
CA GLU A 155 15.61 -35.71 5.17
C GLU A 155 15.89 -36.88 4.23
N SER A 156 15.40 -38.07 4.61
CA SER A 156 15.48 -39.25 3.77
C SER A 156 14.85 -38.93 2.41
N ARG A 157 15.61 -39.13 1.34
CA ARG A 157 15.12 -39.02 -0.04
C ARG A 157 14.64 -40.36 -0.57
N GLY A 158 14.24 -41.25 0.34
CA GLY A 158 13.81 -42.62 0.05
C GLY A 158 12.30 -42.75 -0.04
N TRP A 159 11.82 -43.74 -0.77
CA TRP A 159 10.41 -44.15 -0.84
C TRP A 159 9.90 -44.75 0.48
N GLU A 160 10.81 -45.05 1.41
CA GLU A 160 10.53 -45.61 2.74
C GLU A 160 9.87 -44.60 3.69
N THR A 161 10.02 -43.29 3.42
CA THR A 161 9.47 -42.22 4.27
C THR A 161 8.40 -41.43 3.52
N LEU A 162 7.29 -41.10 4.19
CA LEU A 162 6.20 -40.26 3.63
C LEU A 162 6.57 -38.78 3.48
N ARG A 163 7.70 -38.37 4.06
CA ARG A 163 8.23 -37.01 4.09
C ARG A 163 9.55 -37.01 3.32
N GLY A 164 9.80 -35.94 2.57
CA GLY A 164 10.98 -35.86 1.71
C GLY A 164 10.75 -35.05 0.45
N ASN A 165 11.83 -34.76 -0.26
CA ASN A 165 11.76 -34.16 -1.60
C ASN A 165 11.89 -35.27 -2.66
N ASP A 166 10.75 -35.80 -3.10
CA ASP A 166 10.66 -36.86 -4.13
C ASP A 166 11.25 -36.44 -5.48
N LEU A 167 11.39 -35.13 -5.75
CA LEU A 167 11.93 -34.61 -7.00
C LEU A 167 13.47 -34.68 -7.06
N SER A 168 14.13 -35.01 -5.95
CA SER A 168 15.60 -34.91 -5.82
C SER A 168 16.34 -36.25 -5.96
N TYR A 169 15.66 -37.29 -6.44
CA TYR A 169 16.36 -38.52 -6.83
C TYR A 169 17.36 -38.21 -7.94
N PRO A 170 18.65 -38.56 -7.78
CA PRO A 170 19.58 -38.50 -8.89
C PRO A 170 19.07 -39.47 -9.95
N SER A 171 18.60 -38.95 -11.07
CA SER A 171 18.53 -39.77 -12.26
C SER A 171 19.97 -40.05 -12.68
N GLU A 172 20.32 -41.33 -12.79
CA GLU A 172 21.60 -41.71 -13.36
C GLU A 172 21.59 -41.28 -14.83
N ARG A 173 22.15 -40.10 -15.11
CA ARG A 173 22.24 -39.55 -16.46
C ARG A 173 23.50 -40.12 -17.11
N PHE A 174 23.35 -41.23 -17.82
CA PHE A 174 24.44 -41.82 -18.59
C PHE A 174 24.62 -41.06 -19.90
N TRP A 175 25.81 -40.52 -20.14
CA TRP A 175 26.10 -39.66 -21.28
C TRP A 175 26.02 -40.37 -22.66
N ALA A 176 26.07 -41.71 -22.71
CA ALA A 176 26.10 -42.50 -23.95
C ALA A 176 24.91 -43.48 -24.10
N ASP A 177 23.81 -43.24 -23.38
CA ASP A 177 22.69 -44.19 -23.33
C ASP A 177 22.07 -44.50 -24.70
N GLN A 178 22.05 -43.52 -25.60
CA GLN A 178 21.50 -43.67 -26.95
C GLN A 178 22.42 -44.53 -27.83
N GLU A 179 23.72 -44.24 -27.81
CA GLU A 179 24.72 -45.00 -28.58
C GLU A 179 24.84 -46.46 -28.11
N LEU A 180 24.74 -46.69 -26.79
CA LEU A 180 24.78 -48.04 -26.21
C LEU A 180 23.52 -48.85 -26.54
N LYS A 181 22.34 -48.22 -26.56
CA LYS A 181 21.09 -48.85 -27.01
C LYS A 181 21.16 -49.28 -28.47
N GLU A 182 21.76 -48.45 -29.32
CA GLU A 182 21.87 -48.72 -30.76
C GLU A 182 22.92 -49.78 -31.07
N ARG A 183 24.09 -49.74 -30.42
CA ARG A 183 25.18 -50.71 -30.69
C ARG A 183 24.98 -52.06 -30.04
N TYR A 184 24.40 -52.10 -28.84
CA TYR A 184 24.34 -53.32 -28.03
C TYR A 184 22.98 -53.49 -27.34
N PRO A 185 21.88 -53.67 -28.10
CA PRO A 185 20.52 -53.71 -27.53
C PRO A 185 20.33 -54.85 -26.52
N ASP A 186 20.91 -56.02 -26.76
CA ASP A 186 20.77 -57.20 -25.89
C ASP A 186 21.55 -57.04 -24.57
N LEU A 187 22.78 -56.52 -24.66
CA LEU A 187 23.60 -56.19 -23.48
C LEU A 187 23.03 -55.00 -22.72
N PHE A 188 22.39 -54.05 -23.40
CA PHE A 188 21.71 -52.94 -22.76
C PHE A 188 20.50 -53.43 -21.95
N LYS A 189 19.78 -54.44 -22.46
CA LYS A 189 18.66 -55.09 -21.77
C LYS A 189 19.12 -56.00 -20.61
N ALA A 190 20.24 -56.70 -20.76
CA ALA A 190 20.77 -57.63 -19.75
C ALA A 190 21.67 -56.97 -18.69
N GLY A 191 22.41 -55.93 -19.06
CA GLY A 191 23.39 -55.25 -18.22
C GLY A 191 22.78 -54.22 -17.27
N ARG A 192 21.49 -53.89 -17.45
CA ARG A 192 20.72 -53.21 -16.41
C ARG A 192 20.07 -54.27 -15.53
N PRO A 193 20.13 -54.15 -14.19
CA PRO A 193 19.27 -54.97 -13.34
C PRO A 193 17.84 -54.74 -13.82
N ILE A 194 17.09 -55.83 -14.05
CA ILE A 194 15.67 -55.79 -14.35
C ILE A 194 15.06 -54.85 -13.31
N GLN A 195 14.52 -53.72 -13.76
CA GLN A 195 13.85 -52.82 -12.84
C GLN A 195 12.75 -53.65 -12.17
N PRO A 196 12.71 -53.74 -10.83
CA PRO A 196 11.62 -54.43 -10.17
C PRO A 196 10.31 -53.88 -10.75
N GLU A 197 9.37 -54.77 -11.04
CA GLU A 197 8.09 -54.46 -11.71
C GLU A 197 7.37 -53.29 -11.01
N ASN A 198 7.60 -53.18 -9.70
CA ASN A 198 7.37 -51.98 -8.91
C ASN A 198 8.58 -51.06 -9.06
N LYS A 199 8.55 -50.19 -10.07
CA LYS A 199 9.46 -49.04 -10.14
C LYS A 199 9.43 -48.32 -8.80
N PHE A 200 10.54 -47.64 -8.50
CA PHE A 200 10.78 -46.70 -7.41
C PHE A 200 9.79 -45.51 -7.42
N GLU A 201 8.51 -45.75 -7.60
CA GLU A 201 7.45 -44.77 -7.45
C GLU A 201 7.29 -44.53 -5.95
N PRO A 202 7.26 -43.27 -5.50
CA PRO A 202 7.03 -43.00 -4.10
C PRO A 202 5.67 -43.58 -3.72
N ARG A 203 5.53 -44.05 -2.47
CA ARG A 203 4.25 -44.54 -1.94
C ARG A 203 3.09 -43.57 -2.20
N SER A 204 3.40 -42.27 -2.22
CA SER A 204 2.49 -41.17 -2.55
C SER A 204 1.94 -41.18 -3.98
N PHE A 205 2.52 -41.91 -4.92
CA PHE A 205 2.01 -42.06 -6.28
C PHE A 205 1.08 -43.28 -6.39
N THR A 206 1.46 -44.41 -5.79
CA THR A 206 0.62 -45.61 -5.71
C THR A 206 -0.64 -45.41 -4.87
N GLU A 207 -0.57 -44.58 -3.82
CA GLU A 207 -1.69 -44.29 -2.92
C GLU A 207 -2.60 -43.15 -3.42
N ARG A 208 -2.31 -42.53 -4.57
CA ARG A 208 -3.22 -41.54 -5.18
C ARG A 208 -4.45 -42.25 -5.70
N SER A 209 -5.52 -42.24 -4.93
CA SER A 209 -6.86 -42.40 -5.47
C SER A 209 -7.28 -41.10 -6.13
N ALA A 210 -7.79 -41.20 -7.36
CA ALA A 210 -8.49 -40.07 -7.96
C ALA A 210 -9.74 -39.81 -7.10
N LEU A 211 -9.93 -38.55 -6.69
CA LEU A 211 -11.12 -38.14 -5.93
C LEU A 211 -12.41 -38.34 -6.75
N LEU A 212 -12.26 -38.39 -8.07
CA LEU A 212 -13.31 -38.62 -9.05
C LEU A 212 -13.03 -39.95 -9.77
N ASP A 213 -13.91 -40.94 -9.62
CA ASP A 213 -13.85 -42.17 -10.40
C ASP A 213 -14.37 -41.90 -11.82
N LEU A 214 -13.45 -41.88 -12.79
CA LEU A 214 -13.74 -41.61 -14.19
C LEU A 214 -14.07 -42.89 -14.98
N GLY A 215 -14.08 -44.06 -14.32
CA GLY A 215 -14.25 -45.35 -14.97
C GLY A 215 -13.03 -45.77 -15.80
N PRO A 216 -13.08 -46.95 -16.45
CA PRO A 216 -11.99 -47.43 -17.29
C PRO A 216 -11.74 -46.50 -18.48
N SER A 217 -10.48 -46.24 -18.80
CA SER A 217 -10.13 -45.46 -19.99
C SER A 217 -10.68 -46.13 -21.24
N SER A 218 -11.38 -45.38 -22.09
CA SER A 218 -11.92 -45.93 -23.35
C SER A 218 -10.83 -46.28 -24.38
N ARG A 219 -9.55 -46.02 -24.07
CA ARG A 219 -8.44 -46.21 -24.99
C ARG A 219 -7.75 -47.56 -24.72
N PRO A 220 -7.43 -48.34 -25.77
CA PRO A 220 -6.92 -49.70 -25.63
C PRO A 220 -5.39 -49.74 -25.44
N TRP A 221 -4.87 -49.02 -24.45
CA TRP A 221 -3.46 -49.14 -24.04
C TRP A 221 -3.28 -49.02 -22.55
#